data_AF-A0A4V0X3Q7-F1
#
_entry.id   AF-A0A4V0X3Q7-F1
#
_cell.length_a   1.000
_cell.length_b   1.000
_cell.length_c   1.000
_cell.angle_alpha   90.00
_cell.angle_beta   90.00
_cell.angle_gamma   90.00
#
_symmetry.space_group_name_H-M   'P 1'
#
loop_
_entity.id
_entity.type
_entity.pdbx_description
1 polymer ?
#
loop_
_entity_poly.entity_id
_entity_poly.type
_entity_poly.pdbx_seq_one_letter_code
_entity_poly.pdbx_strand_id
1 'polypeptide(L)'
;MKHNWARWLVGICLGISLVMSAYLYLYPTHFSAKARLAQRMKVDPGTYIEVTNLEEKAGNSVILSPQEMERVDKLANHSNRYIRDHAVGTLRFITGGKQRLDAIRIATSSLGDTGYEIRILALKALVRLHAPNTQGAIQRLLHDENRKVRSASAEIAQEVKGNGA
;
A
#
# COMPACT_ATOMS: atom_id res chain seq x y z
N MET A 1 -1.75 34.75 53.43
CA MET A 1 -1.32 33.45 52.87
C MET A 1 -2.16 33.09 51.64
N LYS A 2 -1.92 33.73 50.49
CA LYS A 2 -2.52 33.36 49.20
C LYS A 2 -1.42 33.56 48.15
N HIS A 3 -1.30 32.63 47.19
CA HIS A 3 -0.46 32.71 45.97
C HIS A 3 0.90 31.97 45.86
N ASN A 4 1.03 30.72 46.33
CA ASN A 4 2.12 29.84 45.84
C ASN A 4 1.64 28.62 45.03
N TRP A 5 0.35 28.25 45.11
CA TRP A 5 -0.21 27.12 44.37
C TRP A 5 -0.26 27.37 42.85
N ALA A 6 -0.48 28.62 42.43
CA ALA A 6 -0.52 28.99 41.01
C ALA A 6 0.83 28.80 40.30
N ARG A 7 1.96 29.08 40.97
CA ARG A 7 3.31 28.90 40.39
C ARG A 7 3.65 27.41 40.21
N TRP A 8 3.23 26.57 41.16
CA TRP A 8 3.35 25.12 41.07
C TRP A 8 2.54 24.53 39.91
N LEU A 9 1.29 24.98 39.74
CA LEU A 9 0.46 24.55 38.61
C LEU A 9 1.05 24.95 37.25
N VAL A 10 1.56 26.17 37.12
CA VAL A 10 2.22 26.61 35.87
C VAL A 10 3.45 25.76 35.56
N GLY A 11 4.27 25.44 36.56
CA GLY A 11 5.42 24.54 36.41
C GLY A 11 5.02 23.14 35.95
N ILE A 12 3.96 22.56 36.52
CA ILE A 12 3.43 21.25 36.14
C ILE A 12 2.89 21.28 34.70
N CYS A 13 2.11 22.30 34.33
CA CYS A 13 1.58 22.43 32.97
C CYS A 13 2.69 22.57 31.92
N LEU A 14 3.75 23.35 32.20
CA LEU A 14 4.90 23.47 31.31
C LEU A 14 5.67 22.14 31.20
N GLY A 15 5.85 21.43 32.31
CA GLY A 15 6.46 20.10 32.32
C GLY A 15 5.67 19.10 31.46
N ILE A 16 4.35 19.03 31.64
CA ILE A 16 3.47 18.16 30.84
C ILE A 16 3.51 18.55 29.36
N SER A 17 3.48 19.85 29.03
CA SER A 17 3.58 20.32 27.65
C SER A 17 4.91 19.94 26.98
N LEU A 18 6.02 20.03 27.71
CA LEU A 18 7.34 19.64 27.21
C LEU A 18 7.43 18.12 26.99
N VAL A 19 6.93 17.32 27.94
CA VAL A 19 6.89 15.86 27.80
C VAL A 19 5.97 15.43 26.67
N MET A 20 4.79 16.04 26.54
CA MET A 20 3.86 15.76 25.44
C MET A 20 4.44 16.21 24.10
N SER A 21 5.12 17.35 24.03
CA SER A 21 5.77 17.81 22.79
C SER A 21 6.92 16.90 22.40
N ALA A 22 7.75 16.47 23.35
CA ALA A 22 8.82 15.50 23.12
C ALA A 22 8.25 14.13 22.70
N TYR A 23 7.16 13.69 23.32
CA TYR A 23 6.47 12.45 22.95
C TYR A 23 5.89 12.54 21.54
N LEU A 24 5.22 13.65 21.18
CA LEU A 24 4.69 13.88 19.84
C LEU A 24 5.80 13.97 18.78
N TYR A 25 6.97 14.54 19.15
CA TYR A 25 8.14 14.62 18.27
C TYR A 25 8.81 13.26 18.05
N LEU A 26 8.97 12.47 19.12
CA LEU A 26 9.65 11.17 19.07
C LEU A 26 8.74 10.04 18.55
N TYR A 27 7.42 10.17 18.69
CA TYR A 27 6.43 9.16 18.32
C TYR A 27 5.40 9.70 17.30
N PRO A 28 5.84 10.22 16.13
CA PRO A 28 4.93 10.79 15.12
C PRO A 28 3.96 9.74 14.55
N THR A 29 4.30 8.46 14.65
CA THR A 29 3.49 7.32 14.25
C THR A 29 2.30 7.03 15.17
N HIS A 30 2.14 7.72 16.31
CA HIS A 30 0.98 7.50 17.20
C HIS A 30 -0.20 8.44 16.92
N PHE A 31 0.05 9.61 16.31
CA PHE A 31 -0.98 10.65 16.13
C PHE A 31 -1.31 10.98 14.66
N SER A 32 -0.67 10.33 13.69
CA SER A 32 -1.00 10.54 12.27
C SER A 32 -2.36 9.92 11.91
N ALA A 33 -3.02 10.46 10.88
CA ALA A 33 -4.27 9.89 10.37
C ALA A 33 -4.06 8.45 9.84
N LYS A 34 -2.92 8.21 9.17
CA LYS A 34 -2.48 6.89 8.70
C LYS A 34 -2.34 5.90 9.87
N ALA A 35 -1.77 6.33 11.00
CA ALA A 35 -1.63 5.49 12.19
C ALA A 35 -2.95 5.10 12.84
N ARG A 36 -3.88 6.07 12.97
CA ARG A 36 -5.24 5.77 13.46
C ARG A 36 -5.97 4.79 12.56
N LEU A 37 -5.77 4.90 11.25
CA LEU A 37 -6.35 3.97 10.29
C LEU A 37 -5.74 2.57 10.44
N ALA A 38 -4.42 2.47 10.58
CA ALA A 38 -3.71 1.21 10.84
C ALA A 38 -4.24 0.52 12.10
N GLN A 39 -4.42 1.27 13.19
CA GLN A 39 -5.00 0.74 14.43
C GLN A 39 -6.41 0.18 14.24
N ARG A 40 -7.27 0.88 13.48
CA ARG A 40 -8.63 0.39 13.16
C ARG A 40 -8.59 -0.91 12.34
N MET A 41 -7.60 -1.04 11.45
CA MET A 41 -7.37 -2.24 10.64
C MET A 41 -6.64 -3.35 11.40
N LYS A 42 -6.26 -3.12 12.67
CA LYS A 42 -5.43 -4.02 13.48
C LYS A 42 -4.10 -4.37 12.80
N VAL A 43 -3.48 -3.36 12.19
CA VAL A 43 -2.18 -3.43 11.52
C VAL A 43 -1.17 -2.62 12.33
N ASP A 44 0.07 -3.10 12.37
CA ASP A 44 1.18 -2.31 12.89
C ASP A 44 1.27 -0.94 12.17
N PRO A 45 1.16 0.20 12.88
CA PRO A 45 1.19 1.51 12.26
C PRO A 45 2.45 1.78 11.45
N GLY A 46 3.61 1.27 11.88
CA GLY A 46 4.87 1.43 11.15
C GLY A 46 4.80 0.79 9.77
N THR A 47 4.39 -0.47 9.71
CA THR A 47 4.22 -1.25 8.48
C THR A 47 3.19 -0.64 7.54
N TYR A 48 2.07 -0.15 8.09
CA TYR A 48 1.03 0.52 7.30
C TYR A 48 1.52 1.85 6.71
N ILE A 49 2.21 2.66 7.51
CA ILE A 49 2.79 3.92 7.04
C ILE A 49 3.86 3.65 5.98
N GLU A 50 4.69 2.64 6.17
CA GLU A 50 5.71 2.26 5.20
C GLU A 50 5.10 1.90 3.84
N VAL A 51 4.16 0.95 3.81
CA VAL A 51 3.57 0.51 2.53
C VAL A 51 2.82 1.63 1.82
N THR A 52 2.12 2.49 2.57
CA THR A 52 1.42 3.64 2.00
C THR A 52 2.38 4.70 1.48
N ASN A 53 3.52 4.91 2.13
CA ASN A 53 4.55 5.84 1.65
C ASN A 53 5.23 5.30 0.38
N LEU A 54 5.45 3.98 0.28
CA LEU A 54 5.96 3.35 -0.96
C LEU A 54 4.98 3.53 -2.12
N GLU A 55 3.68 3.31 -1.88
CA GLU A 55 2.64 3.52 -2.89
C GLU A 55 2.57 4.99 -3.32
N GLU A 56 2.57 5.91 -2.36
CA GLU A 56 2.56 7.36 -2.60
C GLU A 56 3.79 7.82 -3.39
N LYS A 57 4.98 7.34 -3.01
CA LYS A 57 6.23 7.61 -3.71
C LYS A 57 6.15 7.16 -5.17
N ALA A 58 5.69 5.93 -5.42
CA ALA A 58 5.52 5.42 -6.77
C ALA A 58 4.46 6.21 -7.55
N GLY A 59 3.33 6.54 -6.92
CA GLY A 59 2.24 7.33 -7.52
C GLY A 59 2.65 8.73 -7.94
N ASN A 60 3.60 9.33 -7.22
CA ASN A 60 4.24 10.59 -7.57
C ASN A 60 5.31 10.45 -8.68
N SER A 61 5.30 9.34 -9.44
CA SER A 61 6.22 9.02 -10.53
C SER A 61 7.69 8.94 -10.09
N VAL A 62 7.96 8.72 -8.80
CA VAL A 62 9.31 8.51 -8.30
C VAL A 62 9.68 7.04 -8.47
N ILE A 63 10.80 6.78 -9.14
CA ILE A 63 11.33 5.43 -9.33
C ILE A 63 11.72 4.85 -7.97
N LEU A 64 11.15 3.69 -7.63
CA LEU A 64 11.54 2.96 -6.43
C LEU A 64 12.95 2.36 -6.60
N SER A 65 13.77 2.50 -5.57
CA SER A 65 15.05 1.83 -5.49
C SER A 65 14.88 0.30 -5.44
N PRO A 66 15.92 -0.48 -5.78
CA PRO A 66 15.86 -1.94 -5.66
C PRO A 66 15.49 -2.43 -4.26
N GLN A 67 15.98 -1.74 -3.22
CA GLN A 67 15.66 -2.05 -1.81
C GLN A 67 14.18 -1.80 -1.52
N GLU A 68 13.61 -0.70 -2.02
CA GLU A 68 12.19 -0.41 -1.87
C GLU A 68 11.33 -1.43 -2.63
N MET A 69 11.75 -1.87 -3.81
CA MET A 69 11.08 -2.97 -4.51
C MET A 69 11.14 -4.29 -3.75
N GLU A 70 12.24 -4.59 -3.06
CA GLU A 70 12.33 -5.75 -2.17
C GLU A 70 11.35 -5.62 -0.99
N ARG A 71 11.18 -4.41 -0.44
CA ARG A 71 10.17 -4.15 0.59
C ARG A 71 8.76 -4.36 0.04
N VAL A 72 8.45 -3.86 -1.16
CA VAL A 72 7.15 -4.09 -1.82
C VAL A 72 6.89 -5.59 -2.01
N ASP A 73 7.87 -6.38 -2.44
CA ASP A 73 7.70 -7.85 -2.60
C ASP A 73 7.41 -8.56 -1.27
N LYS A 74 8.13 -8.20 -0.20
CA LYS A 74 7.85 -8.72 1.15
C LYS A 74 6.44 -8.35 1.62
N LEU A 75 6.03 -7.10 1.41
CA LEU A 75 4.73 -6.59 1.84
C LEU A 75 3.57 -7.17 0.99
N ALA A 76 3.81 -7.51 -0.28
CA ALA A 76 2.84 -8.21 -1.13
C ALA A 76 2.49 -9.62 -0.63
N ASN A 77 3.33 -10.22 0.22
CA ASN A 77 3.09 -11.53 0.85
C ASN A 77 2.67 -11.42 2.34
N HIS A 78 2.36 -10.22 2.81
CA HIS A 78 2.04 -9.98 4.23
C HIS A 78 0.73 -10.66 4.66
N SER A 79 0.64 -11.10 5.92
CA SER A 79 -0.56 -11.78 6.45
C SER A 79 -1.82 -10.93 6.38
N ASN A 80 -1.67 -9.62 6.64
CA ASN A 80 -2.77 -8.67 6.57
C ASN A 80 -3.09 -8.22 5.14
N ARG A 81 -4.37 -8.37 4.76
CA ARG A 81 -4.91 -7.99 3.44
C ARG A 81 -4.65 -6.53 3.06
N TYR A 82 -4.75 -5.58 3.99
CA TYR A 82 -4.56 -4.15 3.68
C TYR A 82 -3.12 -3.83 3.29
N ILE A 83 -2.15 -4.52 3.91
CA ILE A 83 -0.74 -4.36 3.52
C ILE A 83 -0.50 -4.89 2.12
N ARG A 84 -1.04 -6.08 1.81
CA ARG A 84 -0.94 -6.65 0.46
C ARG A 84 -1.62 -5.77 -0.60
N ASP A 85 -2.77 -5.19 -0.27
CA ASP A 85 -3.52 -4.29 -1.16
C ASP A 85 -2.69 -3.07 -1.57
N HIS A 86 -2.08 -2.36 -0.61
CA HIS A 86 -1.19 -1.23 -0.90
C HIS A 86 0.09 -1.68 -1.65
N ALA A 87 0.69 -2.80 -1.26
CA ALA A 87 1.92 -3.30 -1.89
C ALA A 87 1.69 -3.67 -3.37
N VAL A 88 0.65 -4.45 -3.67
CA VAL A 88 0.29 -4.81 -5.05
C VAL A 88 -0.24 -3.59 -5.79
N GLY A 89 -0.95 -2.69 -5.10
CA GLY A 89 -1.41 -1.42 -5.65
C GLY A 89 -0.27 -0.54 -6.17
N THR A 90 0.85 -0.51 -5.46
CA THR A 90 2.07 0.22 -5.85
C THR A 90 2.54 -0.14 -7.27
N LEU A 91 2.39 -1.40 -7.68
CA LEU A 91 2.91 -1.93 -8.94
C LEU A 91 2.33 -1.23 -10.18
N ARG A 92 1.13 -0.65 -10.09
CA ARG A 92 0.49 0.08 -11.20
C ARG A 92 1.22 1.39 -11.57
N PHE A 93 2.04 1.89 -10.65
CA PHE A 93 2.78 3.14 -10.82
C PHE A 93 4.24 2.90 -11.24
N ILE A 94 4.69 1.65 -11.28
CA ILE A 94 6.06 1.32 -11.69
C ILE A 94 6.21 1.50 -13.19
N THR A 95 7.17 2.32 -13.60
CA THR A 95 7.49 2.58 -15.01
C THR A 95 8.96 2.28 -15.32
N GLY A 96 9.20 1.43 -16.32
CA GLY A 96 10.53 1.20 -16.89
C GLY A 96 11.54 0.44 -16.00
N GLY A 97 12.73 0.24 -16.56
CA GLY A 97 13.89 -0.32 -15.85
C GLY A 97 13.75 -1.78 -15.37
N LYS A 98 14.68 -2.20 -14.50
CA LYS A 98 14.69 -3.52 -13.87
C LYS A 98 13.48 -3.73 -12.96
N GLN A 99 13.02 -2.65 -12.33
CA GLN A 99 11.86 -2.62 -11.44
C GLN A 99 10.57 -3.03 -12.16
N ARG A 100 10.44 -2.76 -13.47
CA ARG A 100 9.31 -3.27 -14.26
C ARG A 100 9.26 -4.80 -14.27
N LEU A 101 10.40 -5.48 -14.40
CA LEU A 101 10.44 -6.95 -14.40
C LEU A 101 10.07 -7.51 -13.02
N ASP A 102 10.58 -6.89 -11.95
CA ASP A 102 10.20 -7.25 -10.58
C ASP A 102 8.71 -7.03 -10.34
N ALA A 103 8.16 -5.90 -10.79
CA ALA A 103 6.73 -5.61 -10.66
C ALA A 103 5.86 -6.63 -11.42
N ILE A 104 6.26 -7.04 -12.64
CA ILE A 104 5.57 -8.09 -13.40
C ILE A 104 5.60 -9.42 -12.63
N ARG A 105 6.75 -9.80 -12.05
CA ARG A 105 6.88 -11.02 -11.25
C ARG A 105 5.96 -10.99 -10.02
N ILE A 106 6.01 -9.90 -9.25
CA ILE A 106 5.20 -9.74 -8.03
C ILE A 106 3.71 -9.76 -8.37
N ALA A 107 3.29 -9.02 -9.41
CA ALA A 107 1.91 -9.01 -9.87
C ALA A 107 1.45 -10.40 -10.34
N THR A 108 2.29 -11.12 -11.09
CA THR A 108 1.98 -12.49 -11.54
C THR A 108 1.73 -13.43 -10.36
N SER A 109 2.57 -13.36 -9.32
CA SER A 109 2.38 -14.14 -8.09
C SER A 109 1.07 -13.78 -7.38
N SER A 110 0.72 -12.49 -7.39
CA SER A 110 -0.47 -11.95 -6.70
C SER A 110 -1.80 -12.29 -7.39
N LEU A 111 -1.79 -12.83 -8.61
CA LEU A 111 -2.99 -13.36 -9.28
C LEU A 111 -3.62 -14.54 -8.54
N GLY A 112 -2.86 -15.20 -7.66
CA GLY A 112 -3.34 -16.30 -6.81
C GLY A 112 -3.72 -15.89 -5.39
N ASP A 113 -3.74 -14.58 -5.06
CA ASP A 113 -4.02 -14.13 -3.69
C ASP A 113 -5.41 -14.54 -3.23
N THR A 114 -5.54 -14.90 -1.95
CA THR A 114 -6.83 -15.16 -1.28
C THR A 114 -7.83 -14.00 -1.35
N GLY A 115 -7.35 -12.76 -1.36
CA GLY A 115 -8.15 -11.55 -1.45
C GLY A 115 -8.49 -11.24 -2.92
N TYR A 116 -9.77 -11.28 -3.26
CA TYR A 116 -10.22 -11.08 -4.63
C TYR A 116 -9.85 -9.70 -5.20
N GLU A 117 -9.82 -8.65 -4.36
CA GLU A 117 -9.41 -7.32 -4.80
C GLU A 117 -7.92 -7.30 -5.19
N ILE A 118 -7.07 -8.02 -4.48
CA ILE A 118 -5.63 -8.11 -4.77
C ILE A 118 -5.42 -8.79 -6.13
N ARG A 119 -6.18 -9.84 -6.44
CA ARG A 119 -6.15 -10.49 -7.77
C ARG A 119 -6.52 -9.50 -8.90
N ILE A 120 -7.52 -8.65 -8.67
CA ILE A 120 -7.90 -7.58 -9.61
C ILE A 120 -6.77 -6.54 -9.74
N LEU A 121 -6.17 -6.11 -8.63
CA LEU A 121 -5.06 -5.15 -8.65
C LEU A 121 -3.85 -5.70 -9.40
N ALA A 122 -3.52 -6.97 -9.17
CA ALA A 122 -2.46 -7.69 -9.87
C ALA A 122 -2.70 -7.71 -11.39
N LEU A 123 -3.93 -8.04 -11.83
CA LEU A 123 -4.29 -8.03 -13.24
C LEU A 123 -4.14 -6.62 -13.86
N LYS A 124 -4.64 -5.59 -13.18
CA LYS A 124 -4.51 -4.19 -13.62
C LYS A 124 -3.04 -3.77 -13.74
N ALA A 125 -2.20 -4.18 -12.79
CA ALA A 125 -0.77 -3.91 -12.84
C ALA A 125 -0.13 -4.58 -14.06
N LEU A 126 -0.42 -5.85 -14.35
CA LEU A 126 0.13 -6.55 -15.52
C LEU A 126 -0.25 -5.87 -16.84
N VAL A 127 -1.50 -5.44 -16.99
CA VAL A 127 -1.98 -4.70 -18.17
C VAL A 127 -1.19 -3.41 -18.34
N ARG A 128 -1.09 -2.61 -17.28
CA ARG A 128 -0.39 -1.32 -17.31
C ARG A 128 1.11 -1.46 -17.54
N LEU A 129 1.69 -2.54 -17.04
CA LEU A 129 3.09 -2.87 -17.26
C LEU A 129 3.32 -3.45 -18.66
N HIS A 130 2.30 -3.71 -19.48
CA HIS A 130 2.40 -4.44 -20.75
C HIS A 130 3.13 -5.78 -20.59
N ALA A 131 2.73 -6.57 -19.60
CA ALA A 131 3.36 -7.85 -19.33
C ALA A 131 3.12 -8.84 -20.50
N PRO A 132 4.13 -9.62 -20.94
CA PRO A 132 3.98 -10.51 -22.10
C PRO A 132 2.85 -11.54 -21.98
N ASN A 133 2.54 -12.01 -20.77
CA ASN A 133 1.52 -13.02 -20.52
C ASN A 133 0.20 -12.44 -19.95
N THR A 134 -0.10 -11.18 -20.26
CA THR A 134 -1.34 -10.53 -19.76
C THR A 134 -2.60 -11.26 -20.26
N GLN A 135 -2.62 -11.70 -21.52
CA GLN A 135 -3.78 -12.41 -22.08
C GLN A 135 -4.07 -13.73 -21.35
N GLY A 136 -3.03 -14.51 -21.03
CA GLY A 136 -3.20 -15.73 -20.24
C GLY A 136 -3.73 -15.46 -18.83
N ALA A 137 -3.28 -14.37 -18.19
CA ALA A 137 -3.80 -13.94 -16.89
C ALA A 137 -5.28 -13.55 -16.96
N ILE A 138 -5.68 -12.77 -17.99
CA ILE A 138 -7.08 -12.40 -18.23
C ILE A 138 -7.94 -13.66 -18.42
N GLN A 139 -7.51 -14.57 -19.30
CA GLN A 139 -8.26 -15.80 -19.59
C GLN A 139 -8.46 -16.64 -18.32
N ARG A 140 -7.42 -16.80 -17.50
CA ARG A 140 -7.52 -17.49 -16.21
C ARG A 140 -8.54 -16.81 -15.29
N LEU A 141 -8.48 -15.49 -15.14
CA LEU A 141 -9.33 -14.75 -14.21
C LEU A 141 -10.79 -14.58 -14.67
N LEU A 142 -11.10 -14.79 -15.95
CA LEU A 142 -12.48 -14.95 -16.42
C LEU A 142 -13.18 -16.17 -15.80
N HIS A 143 -12.42 -17.16 -15.33
CA HIS A 143 -12.91 -18.36 -14.64
C HIS A 143 -12.66 -18.34 -13.13
N ASP A 144 -12.31 -17.17 -12.57
CA ASP A 144 -12.08 -17.02 -11.14
C ASP A 144 -13.34 -17.35 -10.31
N GLU A 145 -13.16 -17.94 -9.13
CA GLU A 145 -14.25 -18.29 -8.20
C GLU A 145 -15.12 -17.07 -7.84
N ASN A 146 -14.51 -15.89 -7.74
CA ASN A 146 -15.15 -14.67 -7.29
C ASN A 146 -15.76 -13.92 -8.47
N ARG A 147 -17.08 -13.66 -8.38
CA ARG A 147 -17.83 -12.95 -9.44
C ARG A 147 -17.24 -11.57 -9.77
N LYS A 148 -16.71 -10.84 -8.77
CA LYS A 148 -16.13 -9.51 -9.00
C LYS A 148 -14.83 -9.60 -9.81
N VAL A 149 -14.03 -10.64 -9.59
CA VAL A 149 -12.81 -10.89 -10.37
C VAL A 149 -13.17 -11.22 -11.82
N ARG A 150 -14.14 -12.10 -12.04
CA ARG A 150 -14.62 -12.42 -13.39
C ARG A 150 -15.11 -11.18 -14.14
N SER A 151 -15.90 -10.34 -13.46
CA SER A 151 -16.46 -9.11 -14.04
C SER A 151 -15.34 -8.13 -14.41
N ALA A 152 -14.42 -7.87 -13.48
CA ALA A 152 -13.27 -7.01 -13.73
C ALA A 152 -12.36 -7.54 -14.85
N SER A 153 -12.18 -8.87 -14.93
CA SER A 153 -11.39 -9.49 -16.00
C SER A 153 -12.04 -9.32 -17.37
N ALA A 154 -13.37 -9.41 -17.46
CA ALA A 154 -14.11 -9.18 -18.70
C ALA A 154 -14.02 -7.71 -19.16
N GLU A 155 -14.14 -6.75 -18.23
CA GLU A 155 -13.96 -5.32 -18.51
C GLU A 155 -12.54 -5.04 -19.02
N ILE A 156 -11.52 -5.56 -18.33
CA ILE A 156 -10.11 -5.42 -18.73
C ILE A 156 -9.84 -6.07 -20.10
N ALA A 157 -10.45 -7.22 -20.39
CA ALA A 157 -10.32 -7.87 -21.70
C ALA A 157 -10.85 -6.98 -22.84
N GLN A 158 -11.97 -6.29 -22.61
CA GLN A 158 -12.54 -5.35 -23.58
C GLN A 158 -11.63 -4.13 -23.77
N GLU A 159 -11.10 -3.57 -22.68
CA GLU A 159 -10.17 -2.43 -22.72
C GLU A 159 -8.89 -2.77 -23.51
N VAL A 160 -8.27 -3.91 -23.23
CA VAL A 160 -7.04 -4.33 -23.93
C VAL A 160 -7.30 -4.59 -25.41
N LYS A 161 -8.48 -5.13 -25.76
CA LYS A 161 -8.88 -5.34 -27.16
C LYS A 161 -9.14 -4.01 -27.88
N GLY A 162 -9.77 -3.04 -27.20
CA GLY A 162 -10.05 -1.71 -27.76
C GLY A 162 -8.79 -0.85 -27.95
N ASN A 163 -7.80 -1.00 -27.07
CA ASN A 163 -6.52 -0.26 -27.16
C ASN A 163 -5.50 -0.91 -28.11
N GLY A 164 -5.77 -2.12 -28.61
CA GLY A 164 -4.92 -2.84 -29.56
C GLY A 164 -5.44 -2.84 -31.01
N ALA A 165 -6.53 -2.12 -31.29
CA ALA A 165 -7.09 -1.88 -32.63
C ALA A 165 -6.71 -0.47 -33.12
#